data_AF-A0A976D3M0-F1
#
_entry.id   AF-A0A976D3M0-F1
#
_cell.length_a   1.000
_cell.length_b   1.000
_cell.length_c   1.000
_cell.angle_alpha   90.00
_cell.angle_beta   90.00
_cell.angle_gamma   90.00
#
_symmetry.space_group_name_H-M   'P 1'
#
loop_
_entity.id
_entity.type
_entity.pdbx_description
1 polymer ?
#
loop_
_entity_poly.entity_id
_entity_poly.type
_entity_poly.pdbx_seq_one_letter_code
_entity_poly.pdbx_strand_id
1 'polypeptide(L)'
;PLFGDLPFSLAEENIQSRSRGNLLMAIANKFGYILLNTSNKSELATGYGTLYGDMAGGLGVLGDCYKLQVYALAHYINRNGVVIPENIIYKAPSAELRPNQKDSDSLPDYSVLDQILYQYIEKRQGPKAIKALGFDPALVDRTLKMVNNNEYKRNQFCPIIRISPKAFGVGRRVPIVGKYLN
;
A
#
# COMPACT_ATOMS: atom_id res chain seq x y z
N PRO A 1 26.67 -1.20 -21.74
CA PRO A 1 25.26 -0.92 -21.35
C PRO A 1 25.23 -0.01 -20.11
N LEU A 2 24.16 0.77 -19.89
CA LEU A 2 24.13 1.84 -18.87
C LEU A 2 24.38 1.36 -17.43
N PHE A 3 23.96 0.15 -17.06
CA PHE A 3 24.11 -0.40 -15.70
C PHE A 3 25.40 -1.21 -15.47
N GLY A 4 26.17 -1.56 -16.52
CA GLY A 4 27.38 -2.36 -16.37
C GLY A 4 27.15 -3.65 -15.56
N ASP A 5 28.04 -3.91 -14.60
CA ASP A 5 28.02 -5.07 -13.70
C ASP A 5 27.46 -4.75 -12.30
N LEU A 6 26.64 -3.70 -12.19
CA LEU A 6 26.01 -3.35 -10.91
C LEU A 6 25.05 -4.46 -10.44
N PRO A 7 24.96 -4.71 -9.12
CA PRO A 7 24.11 -5.75 -8.58
C PRO A 7 22.63 -5.42 -8.74
N PHE A 8 21.80 -6.47 -8.80
CA PHE A 8 20.35 -6.35 -8.80
C PHE A 8 19.85 -5.54 -7.61
N SER A 9 18.91 -4.63 -7.86
CA SER A 9 18.46 -3.64 -6.88
C SER A 9 16.98 -3.29 -7.06
N LEU A 10 16.52 -2.28 -6.32
CA LEU A 10 15.19 -1.71 -6.45
C LEU A 10 14.87 -1.23 -7.88
N ALA A 11 15.88 -0.88 -8.69
CA ALA A 11 15.66 -0.47 -10.08
C ALA A 11 15.07 -1.61 -10.92
N GLU A 12 15.65 -2.81 -10.81
CA GLU A 12 15.22 -4.02 -11.52
C GLU A 12 13.88 -4.57 -11.00
N GLU A 13 13.58 -4.40 -9.70
CA GLU A 13 12.25 -4.72 -9.17
C GLU A 13 11.18 -3.78 -9.75
N ASN A 14 11.46 -2.47 -9.72
CA ASN A 14 10.50 -1.47 -10.17
C ASN A 14 10.22 -1.54 -11.69
N ILE A 15 11.20 -1.90 -12.53
CA ILE A 15 10.96 -2.04 -13.96
C ILE A 15 10.06 -3.24 -14.29
N GLN A 16 10.13 -4.32 -13.50
CA GLN A 16 9.19 -5.44 -13.61
C GLN A 16 7.77 -4.99 -13.26
N SER A 17 7.60 -4.28 -12.13
CA SER A 17 6.30 -3.75 -11.70
C SER A 17 5.69 -2.78 -12.74
N ARG A 18 6.50 -1.84 -13.27
CA ARG A 18 6.06 -0.90 -14.33
C ARG A 18 5.70 -1.58 -15.64
N SER A 19 6.44 -2.62 -16.04
CA SER A 19 6.13 -3.40 -17.23
C SER A 19 4.75 -4.05 -17.14
N ARG A 20 4.38 -4.58 -15.96
CA ARG A 20 3.03 -5.13 -15.72
C ARG A 20 1.95 -4.05 -15.84
N GLY A 21 2.18 -2.89 -15.24
CA GLY A 21 1.26 -1.74 -15.35
C GLY A 21 1.02 -1.33 -16.80
N ASN A 22 2.09 -1.16 -17.58
CA ASN A 22 2.01 -0.81 -19.00
C ASN A 22 1.23 -1.84 -19.82
N LEU A 23 1.49 -3.13 -19.60
CA LEU A 23 0.79 -4.21 -20.32
C LEU A 23 -0.72 -4.19 -20.02
N LEU A 24 -1.10 -4.08 -18.76
CA LEU A 24 -2.51 -4.06 -18.35
C LEU A 24 -3.23 -2.81 -18.86
N MET A 25 -2.57 -1.66 -18.86
CA MET A 25 -3.12 -0.44 -19.46
C MET A 25 -3.31 -0.56 -20.97
N ALA A 26 -2.37 -1.20 -21.68
CA ALA A 26 -2.52 -1.46 -23.11
C ALA A 26 -3.73 -2.35 -23.42
N ILE A 27 -3.95 -3.39 -22.63
CA ILE A 27 -5.13 -4.26 -22.71
C ILE A 27 -6.40 -3.45 -22.44
N ALA A 28 -6.43 -2.66 -21.36
CA ALA A 28 -7.57 -1.83 -21.00
C ALA A 28 -7.94 -0.86 -22.14
N ASN A 29 -6.96 -0.19 -22.73
CA ASN A 29 -7.16 0.71 -23.86
C ASN A 29 -7.68 0.00 -25.11
N LYS A 30 -7.15 -1.20 -25.41
CA LYS A 30 -7.53 -1.96 -26.62
C LYS A 30 -8.98 -2.43 -26.58
N PHE A 31 -9.48 -2.78 -25.40
CA PHE A 31 -10.79 -3.40 -25.23
C PHE A 31 -11.82 -2.51 -24.51
N GLY A 32 -11.45 -1.27 -24.14
CA GLY A 32 -12.35 -0.34 -23.45
C GLY A 32 -12.63 -0.71 -22.00
N TYR A 33 -11.70 -1.40 -21.32
CA TYR A 33 -11.84 -1.74 -19.90
C TYR A 33 -11.31 -0.64 -18.99
N ILE A 34 -11.63 -0.73 -17.71
CA ILE A 34 -10.99 0.03 -16.64
C ILE A 34 -10.00 -0.88 -15.89
N LEU A 35 -8.76 -0.43 -15.72
CA LEU A 35 -7.80 -1.12 -14.88
C LEU A 35 -8.15 -0.90 -13.40
N LEU A 36 -8.52 -1.97 -12.71
CA LEU A 36 -8.76 -1.94 -11.26
C LEU A 36 -7.44 -2.10 -10.51
N ASN A 37 -7.11 -1.14 -9.66
CA ASN A 37 -5.94 -1.18 -8.81
C ASN A 37 -6.23 -1.93 -7.50
N THR A 38 -5.28 -2.76 -7.07
CA THR A 38 -5.41 -3.67 -5.91
C THR A 38 -4.62 -3.23 -4.68
N SER A 39 -4.01 -2.05 -4.68
CA SER A 39 -3.29 -1.52 -3.52
C SER A 39 -4.27 -1.28 -2.37
N ASN A 40 -3.90 -1.70 -1.17
CA ASN A 40 -4.70 -1.47 0.03
C ASN A 40 -4.22 -0.21 0.79
N LYS A 41 -5.00 0.22 1.78
CA LYS A 41 -4.74 1.45 2.53
C LYS A 41 -3.41 1.41 3.29
N SER A 42 -2.99 0.25 3.80
CA SER A 42 -1.73 0.09 4.52
C SER A 42 -0.53 0.32 3.60
N GLU A 43 -0.58 -0.25 2.41
CA GLU A 43 0.43 -0.08 1.35
C GLU A 43 0.49 1.39 0.88
N LEU A 44 -0.66 2.00 0.60
CA LEU A 44 -0.73 3.42 0.20
C LEU A 44 -0.26 4.38 1.30
N ALA A 45 -0.60 4.08 2.55
CA ALA A 45 -0.16 4.87 3.69
C ALA A 45 1.36 4.85 3.82
N THR A 46 1.97 3.68 3.73
CA THR A 46 3.42 3.50 3.89
C THR A 46 4.21 3.77 2.62
N GLY A 47 3.55 3.92 1.48
CA GLY A 47 4.16 4.07 0.17
C GLY A 47 4.84 2.79 -0.34
N TYR A 48 4.40 1.63 0.16
CA TYR A 48 4.85 0.33 -0.30
C TYR A 48 4.18 -0.01 -1.63
N GLY A 49 4.79 0.47 -2.70
CA GLY A 49 4.29 0.33 -4.06
C GLY A 49 5.19 1.06 -5.05
N THR A 50 5.15 0.59 -6.28
CA THR A 50 5.88 1.16 -7.42
C THR A 50 4.97 2.15 -8.13
N LEU A 51 5.37 3.42 -8.14
CA LEU A 51 4.66 4.44 -8.92
C LEU A 51 4.62 4.03 -10.40
N TYR A 52 3.40 4.00 -10.95
CA TYR A 52 3.06 3.54 -12.30
C TYR A 52 3.33 2.05 -12.60
N GLY A 53 3.66 1.26 -11.57
CA GLY A 53 3.66 -0.20 -11.63
C GLY A 53 2.40 -0.77 -11.02
N ASP A 54 2.53 -1.47 -9.90
CA ASP A 54 1.43 -1.94 -9.06
C ASP A 54 0.47 -0.83 -8.61
N MET A 55 0.90 0.44 -8.60
CA MET A 55 0.04 1.60 -8.31
C MET A 55 -0.77 2.10 -9.52
N ALA A 56 -0.61 1.51 -10.70
CA ALA A 56 -1.36 1.90 -11.89
C ALA A 56 -2.82 1.44 -11.81
N GLY A 57 -3.75 2.28 -12.31
CA GLY A 57 -5.15 1.93 -12.45
C GLY A 57 -6.05 3.15 -12.67
N GLY A 58 -7.30 2.89 -13.06
CA GLY A 58 -8.35 3.90 -13.13
C GLY A 58 -9.17 4.01 -11.85
N LEU A 59 -9.21 2.96 -11.02
CA LEU A 59 -9.97 2.91 -9.77
C LEU A 59 -9.30 2.00 -8.73
N GLY A 60 -9.03 2.52 -7.53
CA GLY A 60 -8.51 1.78 -6.39
C GLY A 60 -9.62 1.17 -5.55
N VAL A 61 -9.86 -0.13 -5.74
CA VAL A 61 -11.00 -0.84 -5.13
C VAL A 61 -10.77 -1.12 -3.65
N LEU A 62 -9.51 -1.33 -3.26
CA LEU A 62 -9.09 -1.64 -1.89
C LEU A 62 -8.37 -0.47 -1.21
N GLY A 63 -8.23 0.67 -1.89
CA GLY A 63 -7.37 1.77 -1.45
C GLY A 63 -7.75 2.41 -0.11
N ASP A 64 -8.97 2.15 0.39
CA ASP A 64 -9.43 2.58 1.70
C ASP A 64 -9.72 1.42 2.67
N CYS A 65 -9.28 0.21 2.34
CA CYS A 65 -9.29 -0.98 3.20
C CYS A 65 -7.89 -1.22 3.78
N TYR A 66 -7.75 -1.34 5.10
CA TYR A 66 -6.51 -1.80 5.73
C TYR A 66 -6.21 -3.26 5.38
N LYS A 67 -4.94 -3.68 5.45
CA LYS A 67 -4.54 -5.06 5.12
C LYS A 67 -5.31 -6.09 5.94
N LEU A 68 -5.44 -5.89 7.25
CA LEU A 68 -6.23 -6.79 8.10
C LEU A 68 -7.72 -6.81 7.73
N GLN A 69 -8.26 -5.70 7.21
CA GLN A 69 -9.63 -5.65 6.68
C GLN A 69 -9.75 -6.40 5.35
N VAL A 70 -8.72 -6.41 4.51
CA VAL A 70 -8.69 -7.22 3.28
C VAL A 70 -8.76 -8.71 3.63
N TYR A 71 -8.00 -9.16 4.63
CA TYR A 71 -8.10 -10.54 5.12
C TYR A 71 -9.50 -10.85 5.67
N ALA A 72 -10.05 -9.97 6.50
CA ALA A 72 -11.42 -10.13 7.02
C ALA A 72 -12.47 -10.20 5.89
N LEU A 73 -12.32 -9.38 4.85
CA LEU A 73 -13.19 -9.40 3.67
C LEU A 73 -13.07 -10.71 2.89
N ALA A 74 -11.85 -11.24 2.73
CA ALA A 74 -11.64 -12.52 2.05
C ALA A 74 -12.34 -13.68 2.80
N HIS A 75 -12.20 -13.75 4.12
CA HIS A 75 -12.91 -14.72 4.95
C HIS A 75 -14.43 -14.52 4.87
N TYR A 76 -14.88 -13.27 4.88
CA TYR A 76 -16.31 -12.97 4.73
C TYR A 76 -16.85 -13.45 3.38
N ILE A 77 -16.13 -13.23 2.27
CA ILE A 77 -16.54 -13.72 0.93
C ILE A 77 -16.65 -15.25 0.93
N ASN A 78 -15.72 -15.95 1.59
CA ASN A 78 -15.69 -17.41 1.66
C ASN A 78 -16.71 -18.05 2.61
N ARG A 79 -17.48 -17.26 3.38
CA ARG A 79 -18.36 -17.77 4.45
C ARG A 79 -19.41 -18.81 4.02
N ASN A 80 -19.81 -18.77 2.74
CA ASN A 80 -20.83 -19.66 2.16
C ASN A 80 -20.25 -20.63 1.11
N GLY A 81 -18.93 -20.70 0.97
CA GLY A 81 -18.25 -21.48 -0.05
C GLY A 81 -16.92 -20.83 -0.46
N VAL A 82 -15.93 -21.65 -0.79
CA VAL A 82 -14.59 -21.17 -1.14
C VAL A 82 -14.61 -20.55 -2.54
N VAL A 83 -14.49 -19.22 -2.59
CA VAL A 83 -14.32 -18.43 -3.83
C VAL A 83 -12.86 -17.98 -3.96
N ILE A 84 -12.28 -17.53 -2.84
CA ILE A 84 -10.88 -17.11 -2.73
C ILE A 84 -10.10 -18.32 -2.17
N PRO A 85 -9.12 -18.89 -2.90
CA PRO A 85 -8.37 -20.04 -2.41
C PRO A 85 -7.73 -19.81 -1.04
N GLU A 86 -7.81 -20.78 -0.13
CA GLU A 86 -7.28 -20.61 1.23
C GLU A 86 -5.75 -20.40 1.26
N ASN A 87 -5.03 -21.02 0.32
CA ASN A 87 -3.59 -20.90 0.22
C ASN A 87 -3.12 -19.45 -0.02
N ILE A 88 -3.90 -18.62 -0.72
CA ILE A 88 -3.55 -17.20 -0.92
C ILE A 88 -3.81 -16.34 0.32
N ILE A 89 -4.66 -16.82 1.24
CA ILE A 89 -4.94 -16.15 2.52
C ILE A 89 -3.83 -16.45 3.53
N TYR A 90 -3.36 -17.71 3.61
CA TYR A 90 -2.34 -18.11 4.60
C TYR A 90 -0.90 -17.86 4.15
N LYS A 91 -0.65 -17.73 2.85
CA LYS A 91 0.68 -17.42 2.33
C LYS A 91 1.12 -16.03 2.81
N ALA A 92 2.40 -15.92 3.18
CA ALA A 92 2.99 -14.64 3.55
C ALA A 92 2.92 -13.64 2.37
N PRO A 93 2.56 -12.37 2.61
CA PRO A 93 2.43 -11.38 1.55
C PRO A 93 3.80 -11.03 0.94
N SER A 94 3.82 -10.87 -0.38
CA SER A 94 5.01 -10.58 -1.18
C SER A 94 4.63 -9.94 -2.52
N ALA A 95 5.49 -9.07 -3.04
CA ALA A 95 5.40 -8.54 -4.40
C ALA A 95 6.04 -9.45 -5.47
N GLU A 96 6.77 -10.50 -5.05
CA GLU A 96 7.38 -11.52 -5.91
C GLU A 96 8.27 -10.94 -7.05
N LEU A 97 9.00 -9.86 -6.77
CA LEU A 97 9.90 -9.17 -7.71
C LEU A 97 11.35 -9.67 -7.64
N ARG A 98 11.69 -10.38 -6.56
CA ARG A 98 12.99 -11.06 -6.36
C ARG A 98 12.80 -12.36 -5.56
N PRO A 99 13.76 -13.30 -5.61
CA PRO A 99 13.68 -14.56 -4.86
C PRO A 99 13.48 -14.33 -3.34
N ASN A 100 12.58 -15.12 -2.74
CA ASN A 100 12.29 -15.13 -1.30
C ASN A 100 11.82 -13.78 -0.70
N GLN A 101 11.37 -12.83 -1.53
CA GLN A 101 10.87 -11.53 -1.08
C GLN A 101 9.68 -11.69 -0.13
N LYS A 102 9.64 -10.88 0.94
CA LYS A 102 8.47 -10.73 1.83
C LYS A 102 8.20 -9.25 2.09
N ASP A 103 6.94 -8.89 2.29
CA ASP A 103 6.58 -7.52 2.68
C ASP A 103 7.26 -7.11 4.00
N SER A 104 7.43 -8.07 4.92
CA SER A 104 8.09 -7.89 6.22
C SER A 104 9.55 -7.44 6.12
N ASP A 105 10.18 -7.60 4.95
CA ASP A 105 11.53 -7.09 4.70
C ASP A 105 11.57 -5.55 4.71
N SER A 106 10.43 -4.90 4.40
CA SER A 106 10.31 -3.45 4.24
C SER A 106 9.29 -2.81 5.16
N LEU A 107 8.28 -3.56 5.59
CA LEU A 107 7.18 -3.09 6.43
C LEU A 107 7.22 -3.71 7.82
N PRO A 108 6.73 -3.00 8.84
CA PRO A 108 6.33 -3.64 10.10
C PRO A 108 5.20 -4.64 9.87
N ASP A 109 5.01 -5.55 10.82
CA ASP A 109 3.90 -6.50 10.78
C ASP A 109 2.55 -5.77 10.71
N TYR A 110 1.67 -6.22 9.80
CA TYR A 110 0.39 -5.60 9.54
C TYR A 110 -0.52 -5.52 10.78
N SER A 111 -0.41 -6.49 11.71
CA SER A 111 -1.20 -6.49 12.95
C SER A 111 -0.92 -5.26 13.82
N VAL A 112 0.30 -4.74 13.81
CA VAL A 112 0.70 -3.54 14.56
C VAL A 112 0.67 -2.30 13.67
N LEU A 113 1.11 -2.42 12.42
CA LEU A 113 1.13 -1.33 11.44
C LEU A 113 -0.27 -0.72 11.26
N ASP A 114 -1.29 -1.55 11.01
CA ASP A 114 -2.64 -1.07 10.75
C ASP A 114 -3.22 -0.33 11.97
N GLN A 115 -2.89 -0.75 13.19
CA GLN A 115 -3.31 -0.08 14.40
C GLN A 115 -2.67 1.31 14.53
N ILE A 116 -1.35 1.43 14.29
CA ILE A 116 -0.65 2.71 14.32
C ILE A 116 -1.19 3.64 13.24
N LEU A 117 -1.39 3.12 12.02
CA LEU A 117 -1.95 3.88 10.91
C LEU A 117 -3.36 4.38 11.25
N TYR A 118 -4.20 3.54 11.87
CA TYR A 118 -5.55 3.93 12.26
C TYR A 118 -5.56 5.09 13.28
N GLN A 119 -4.66 5.04 14.28
CA GLN A 119 -4.55 6.13 15.25
C GLN A 119 -4.05 7.43 14.59
N TYR A 120 -3.09 7.32 13.67
CA TYR A 120 -2.51 8.48 13.00
C TYR A 120 -3.43 9.11 11.96
N ILE A 121 -4.10 8.31 11.13
CA ILE A 121 -4.87 8.78 9.97
C ILE A 121 -6.32 9.09 10.36
N GLU A 122 -7.03 8.13 10.95
CA GLU A 122 -8.46 8.23 11.25
C GLU A 122 -8.69 9.04 12.51
N LYS A 123 -7.95 8.70 13.58
CA LYS A 123 -8.07 9.40 14.87
C LYS A 123 -7.27 10.70 14.92
N ARG A 124 -6.39 10.94 13.93
CA ARG A 124 -5.56 12.16 13.83
C ARG A 124 -4.71 12.41 15.07
N GLN A 125 -4.25 11.36 15.72
CA GLN A 125 -3.40 11.48 16.91
C GLN A 125 -1.97 11.86 16.51
N GLY A 126 -1.32 12.68 17.34
CA GLY A 126 0.11 12.96 17.21
C GLY A 126 0.99 11.83 17.77
N PRO A 127 2.29 11.81 17.45
CA PRO A 127 3.21 10.72 17.84
C PRO A 127 3.25 10.48 19.36
N LYS A 128 3.22 11.54 20.18
CA LYS A 128 3.21 11.41 21.65
C LYS A 128 1.98 10.64 22.15
N ALA A 129 0.80 10.91 21.60
CA ALA A 129 -0.43 10.24 21.99
C ALA A 129 -0.42 8.77 21.56
N ILE A 130 0.06 8.48 20.35
CA ILE A 130 0.16 7.10 19.86
C ILE A 130 1.14 6.30 20.73
N LYS A 131 2.32 6.86 21.06
CA LYS A 131 3.29 6.22 21.97
C LYS A 131 2.70 5.94 23.36
N ALA A 132 1.87 6.85 23.87
CA ALA A 132 1.19 6.68 25.15
C ALA A 132 0.16 5.53 25.17
N LEU A 133 -0.26 5.01 24.01
CA LEU A 133 -1.10 3.81 23.90
C LEU A 133 -0.30 2.50 24.10
N GLY A 134 1.02 2.57 24.30
CA GLY A 134 1.88 1.41 24.54
C GLY A 134 2.55 0.83 23.29
N PHE A 135 2.43 1.48 22.14
CA PHE A 135 3.18 1.08 20.94
C PHE A 135 4.67 1.43 21.10
N ASP A 136 5.55 0.58 20.54
CA ASP A 136 6.99 0.83 20.51
C ASP A 136 7.29 2.21 19.85
N PRO A 137 7.96 3.13 20.56
CA PRO A 137 8.29 4.45 20.03
C PRO A 137 9.05 4.43 18.70
N ALA A 138 10.00 3.48 18.52
CA ALA A 138 10.79 3.40 17.30
C ALA A 138 9.91 3.00 16.10
N LEU A 139 9.00 2.04 16.32
CA LEU A 139 8.03 1.63 15.33
C LEU A 139 7.03 2.75 14.95
N VAL A 140 6.54 3.51 15.93
CA VAL A 140 5.67 4.66 15.68
C VAL A 140 6.39 5.69 14.80
N ASP A 141 7.61 6.08 15.17
CA ASP A 141 8.38 7.09 14.44
C ASP A 141 8.69 6.63 13.01
N ARG A 142 9.09 5.36 12.83
CA ARG A 142 9.30 4.76 11.51
C ARG A 142 8.03 4.82 10.67
N THR A 143 6.89 4.40 11.22
CA THR A 143 5.60 4.34 10.50
C THR A 143 5.16 5.73 10.05
N LEU A 144 5.21 6.72 10.95
CA LEU A 144 4.82 8.10 10.66
C LEU A 144 5.74 8.74 9.61
N LYS A 145 7.05 8.45 9.66
CA LYS A 145 8.01 8.87 8.64
C LYS A 145 7.69 8.28 7.27
N MET A 146 7.36 6.98 7.20
CA MET A 146 6.92 6.33 5.95
C MET A 146 5.66 6.98 5.41
N VAL A 147 4.70 7.31 6.28
CA VAL A 147 3.49 8.03 5.86
C VAL A 147 3.85 9.38 5.27
N ASN A 148 4.57 10.23 6.00
CA ASN A 148 4.81 11.60 5.56
C ASN A 148 5.66 11.67 4.27
N ASN A 149 6.65 10.80 4.11
CA ASN A 149 7.56 10.83 2.95
C ASN A 149 6.92 10.36 1.64
N ASN A 150 5.82 9.62 1.69
CA ASN A 150 5.21 9.01 0.51
C ASN A 150 3.97 9.74 -0.01
N GLU A 151 3.76 10.99 0.43
CA GLU A 151 2.63 11.80 -0.03
C GLU A 151 2.65 12.05 -1.54
N TYR A 152 3.84 12.20 -2.14
CA TYR A 152 4.00 12.39 -3.58
C TYR A 152 3.47 11.21 -4.41
N LYS A 153 3.54 9.97 -3.88
CA LYS A 153 2.98 8.79 -4.55
C LYS A 153 1.46 8.81 -4.48
N ARG A 154 0.90 9.12 -3.30
CA ARG A 154 -0.56 9.18 -3.08
C ARG A 154 -1.24 10.27 -3.91
N ASN A 155 -0.58 11.40 -4.13
CA ASN A 155 -1.11 12.48 -4.97
C ASN A 155 -1.29 12.08 -6.45
N GLN A 156 -0.58 11.03 -6.89
CA GLN A 156 -0.64 10.53 -8.26
C GLN A 156 -1.43 9.23 -8.37
N PHE A 157 -2.01 8.78 -7.27
CA PHE A 157 -2.80 7.56 -7.23
C PHE A 157 -4.19 7.80 -7.82
N CYS A 158 -4.79 6.74 -8.36
CA CYS A 158 -6.13 6.81 -8.93
C CYS A 158 -7.20 7.08 -7.86
N PRO A 159 -8.43 7.49 -8.26
CA PRO A 159 -9.54 7.63 -7.33
C PRO A 159 -9.78 6.34 -6.51
N ILE A 160 -10.16 6.51 -5.25
CA ILE A 160 -10.37 5.40 -4.30
C ILE A 160 -11.84 5.35 -3.88
N ILE A 161 -12.39 4.14 -3.74
CA ILE A 161 -13.68 3.93 -3.10
C ILE A 161 -13.53 4.18 -1.60
N ARG A 162 -14.18 5.25 -1.10
CA ARG A 162 -14.13 5.62 0.32
C ARG A 162 -15.08 4.76 1.14
N ILE A 163 -14.55 4.09 2.15
CA ILE A 163 -15.31 3.33 3.15
C ILE A 163 -15.04 3.79 4.59
N SER A 164 -14.04 4.64 4.78
CA SER A 164 -13.60 5.18 6.07
C SER A 164 -13.80 6.70 6.17
N PRO A 165 -13.73 7.27 7.38
CA PRO A 165 -13.77 8.72 7.56
C PRO A 165 -12.61 9.46 6.89
N LYS A 166 -11.47 8.79 6.63
CA LYS A 166 -10.21 9.41 6.16
C LYS A 166 -9.54 8.63 5.04
N ALA A 167 -10.23 8.49 3.90
CA ALA A 167 -9.62 8.01 2.66
C ALA A 167 -8.53 8.95 2.13
N PHE A 168 -7.50 8.41 1.50
CA PHE A 168 -6.53 9.22 0.75
C PHE A 168 -7.21 9.90 -0.45
N GLY A 169 -6.76 11.13 -0.78
CA GLY A 169 -7.43 11.99 -1.74
C GLY A 169 -8.37 13.00 -1.03
N VAL A 170 -9.67 12.95 -1.30
CA VAL A 170 -10.62 13.94 -0.74
C VAL A 170 -10.74 13.85 0.80
N GLY A 171 -10.57 12.67 1.39
CA GLY A 171 -10.71 12.46 2.84
C GLY A 171 -9.52 12.94 3.67
N ARG A 172 -8.32 12.96 3.08
CA ARG A 172 -7.06 13.40 3.69
C ARG A 172 -6.18 14.08 2.63
N ARG A 173 -5.99 15.39 2.78
CA ARG A 173 -5.10 16.21 1.96
C ARG A 173 -4.01 16.80 2.84
N VAL A 174 -2.76 16.56 2.47
CA VAL A 174 -1.59 17.18 3.09
C VAL A 174 -0.64 17.60 1.96
N PRO A 175 0.19 18.64 2.15
CA PRO A 175 1.10 19.10 1.11
C PRO A 175 2.15 18.03 0.79
N ILE A 176 2.55 17.93 -0.49
CA ILE A 176 3.68 17.08 -0.90
C ILE A 176 4.98 17.61 -0.30
N VAL A 177 5.18 18.93 -0.35
CA VAL A 177 6.33 19.61 0.25
C VAL A 177 5.92 20.14 1.62
N GLY A 178 6.36 19.48 2.68
CA GLY A 178 6.11 19.90 4.05
C GLY A 178 7.10 19.26 5.02
N LYS A 179 7.49 20.00 6.05
CA LYS A 179 8.36 19.51 7.13
C LYS A 179 7.50 19.28 8.37
N TYR A 180 7.22 18.01 8.67
CA TYR A 180 6.42 17.62 9.83
C TYR A 180 6.96 16.30 10.40
N LEU A 181 7.29 16.31 11.69
CA LEU A 181 7.92 15.20 12.44
C LEU A 181 9.35 14.85 11.98
N ASN A 182 10.17 15.88 11.72
CA ASN A 182 11.61 15.72 11.54
C ASN A 182 12.34 15.56 12.87
#